data_AF-A0A0G1U0H5-F1
#
_entry.id   AF-A0A0G1U0H5-F1
#
_cell.length_a   1.000
_cell.length_b   1.000
_cell.length_c   1.000
_cell.angle_alpha   90.00
_cell.angle_beta   90.00
_cell.angle_gamma   90.00
#
_symmetry.space_group_name_H-M   'P 1'
#
loop_
_entity.id
_entity.type
_entity.pdbx_description
1 polymer ?
#
loop_
_entity_poly.entity_id
_entity_poly.type
_entity_poly.pdbx_seq_one_letter_code
_entity_poly.pdbx_strand_id
1 'polypeptide(L)'
;MTYELRIAWLYPDLMSTYGDRGNIIVFQKRCQWRGIEAHVTPVTLETPVKDLKSCDLIFMGGAQDRQQKLAGEDFLKRKGPVVKEMVEVGIPALFVCAAYQFVGHYYKPYQGKNIPGAGIFDLYTEHPGDQEKRLIGNVVAELLVEDLRAESREYRKTIVGFENHGGRTYLGEKMKPLAKVLNGFGNNGEDGYEGAVYKNAIGSYFHGPILTKNPHIADWLIAKALEVKYNKRIELDPLDDALEWQAHEFLLER
;
A
#
# COMPACT_ATOMS: atom_id res chain seq x y z
N MET A 1 16.19 8.39 23.48
CA MET A 1 16.67 7.38 22.52
C MET A 1 16.16 7.81 21.16
N THR A 2 17.02 7.95 20.17
CA THR A 2 16.60 8.26 18.79
C THR A 2 16.25 6.93 18.12
N TYR A 3 14.99 6.75 17.70
CA TYR A 3 14.61 5.59 16.91
C TYR A 3 15.05 5.78 15.46
N GLU A 4 15.26 4.69 14.73
CA GLU A 4 15.64 4.70 13.32
C GLU A 4 14.81 3.68 12.51
N LEU A 5 14.49 4.00 11.25
CA LEU A 5 13.80 3.12 10.31
C LEU A 5 14.45 3.18 8.92
N ARG A 6 14.56 2.01 8.29
CA ARG A 6 14.96 1.85 6.89
C ARG A 6 13.73 1.49 6.05
N ILE A 7 13.39 2.34 5.09
CA ILE A 7 12.19 2.20 4.25
C ILE A 7 12.62 1.68 2.88
N ALA A 8 12.21 0.47 2.52
CA ALA A 8 12.41 -0.08 1.18
C ALA A 8 11.42 0.55 0.21
N TRP A 9 11.91 1.33 -0.75
CA TRP A 9 11.12 1.79 -1.89
C TRP A 9 11.43 0.90 -3.09
N LEU A 10 10.53 -0.05 -3.38
CA LEU A 10 10.70 -1.03 -4.44
C LEU A 10 10.47 -0.40 -5.82
N TYR A 11 11.49 -0.50 -6.66
CA TYR A 11 11.57 -0.09 -8.06
C TYR A 11 11.13 1.38 -8.30
N PRO A 12 11.79 2.37 -7.68
CA PRO A 12 11.40 3.78 -7.81
C PRO A 12 11.37 4.27 -9.26
N ASP A 13 12.21 3.73 -10.14
CA ASP A 13 12.28 4.15 -11.54
C ASP A 13 11.22 3.49 -12.44
N LEU A 14 10.55 2.44 -11.94
CA LEU A 14 9.58 1.64 -12.70
C LEU A 14 8.16 1.68 -12.11
N MET A 15 8.05 1.74 -10.78
CA MET A 15 6.82 1.57 -9.98
C MET A 15 6.54 2.83 -9.12
N SER A 16 6.48 4.00 -9.76
CA SER A 16 6.30 5.29 -9.09
C SER A 16 5.26 6.21 -9.77
N THR A 17 4.31 5.63 -10.51
CA THR A 17 3.26 6.41 -11.19
C THR A 17 2.29 7.04 -10.18
N TYR A 18 1.40 7.91 -10.66
CA TYR A 18 0.35 8.55 -9.85
C TYR A 18 0.83 9.32 -8.60
N GLY A 19 2.08 9.80 -8.63
CA GLY A 19 2.65 10.58 -7.53
C GLY A 19 3.08 9.74 -6.32
N ASP A 20 3.27 8.42 -6.47
CA ASP A 20 3.58 7.49 -5.37
C ASP A 20 4.84 7.84 -4.58
N ARG A 21 5.78 8.61 -5.17
CA ARG A 21 6.90 9.21 -4.43
C ARG A 21 6.43 10.02 -3.21
N GLY A 22 5.24 10.62 -3.26
CA GLY A 22 4.71 11.35 -2.11
C GLY A 22 4.42 10.46 -0.91
N ASN A 23 4.11 9.17 -1.06
CA ASN A 23 3.99 8.24 0.07
C ASN A 23 5.32 8.10 0.82
N ILE A 24 6.44 8.01 0.08
CA ILE A 24 7.78 7.97 0.67
C ILE A 24 8.10 9.27 1.40
N ILE A 25 7.78 10.43 0.80
CA ILE A 25 7.98 11.73 1.43
C ILE A 25 7.19 11.83 2.74
N VAL A 26 5.94 11.35 2.76
CA VAL A 26 5.10 11.31 3.97
C VAL A 26 5.78 10.48 5.06
N PHE A 27 6.23 9.25 4.76
CA PHE A 27 6.94 8.45 5.76
C PHE A 27 8.17 9.17 6.32
N GLN A 28 9.02 9.73 5.46
CA GLN A 28 10.22 10.44 5.89
C GLN A 28 9.87 11.65 6.76
N LYS A 29 8.89 12.47 6.37
CA LYS A 29 8.52 13.68 7.11
C LYS A 29 7.89 13.36 8.46
N ARG A 30 6.98 12.40 8.51
CA ARG A 30 6.33 11.99 9.76
C ARG A 30 7.30 11.36 10.76
N CYS A 31 8.32 10.65 10.28
CA CYS A 31 9.43 10.20 11.12
C CYS A 31 10.29 11.39 11.60
N GLN A 32 10.74 12.26 10.68
CA GLN A 32 11.58 13.42 11.00
C GLN A 32 10.96 14.36 12.04
N TRP A 33 9.65 14.64 11.92
CA TRP A 33 8.92 15.50 12.86
C TRP A 33 8.82 14.90 14.26
N ARG A 34 9.07 13.60 14.42
CA ARG A 34 9.11 12.89 15.71
C ARG A 34 10.54 12.57 16.16
N GLY A 35 11.55 13.10 15.47
CA GLY A 35 12.95 12.77 15.76
C GLY A 35 13.31 11.31 15.49
N ILE A 36 12.55 10.62 14.63
CA ILE A 36 12.88 9.27 14.16
C ILE A 36 13.75 9.41 12.90
N GLU A 37 14.94 8.82 12.92
CA GLU A 37 15.83 8.81 11.75
C GLU A 37 15.27 7.89 10.66
N ALA A 38 14.96 8.44 9.49
CA ALA A 38 14.33 7.69 8.40
C ALA A 38 15.22 7.65 7.15
N HIS A 39 15.72 6.46 6.84
CA HIS A 39 16.54 6.21 5.65
C HIS A 39 15.70 5.53 4.58
N VAL A 40 15.55 6.17 3.42
CA VAL A 40 14.94 5.51 2.26
C VAL A 40 16.01 4.73 1.53
N THR A 41 15.75 3.45 1.31
CA THR A 41 16.56 2.55 0.48
C THR A 41 15.84 2.33 -0.85
N PRO A 42 16.28 2.98 -1.94
CA PRO A 42 15.85 2.65 -3.29
C PRO A 42 16.23 1.19 -3.60
N VAL A 43 15.24 0.35 -3.91
CA VAL A 43 15.47 -1.05 -4.30
C VAL A 43 15.19 -1.18 -5.80
N THR A 44 16.22 -1.04 -6.63
CA THR A 44 16.16 -1.21 -8.08
C THR A 44 16.36 -2.68 -8.48
N LEU A 45 16.40 -2.95 -9.79
CA LEU A 45 16.71 -4.28 -10.33
C LEU A 45 18.11 -4.75 -9.90
N GLU A 46 19.06 -3.85 -9.73
CA GLU A 46 20.46 -4.16 -9.41
C GLU A 46 20.71 -4.28 -7.91
N THR A 47 19.82 -3.73 -7.08
CA THR A 47 19.99 -3.74 -5.63
C THR A 47 20.10 -5.19 -5.13
N PRO A 48 21.09 -5.53 -4.29
CA PRO A 48 21.18 -6.84 -3.64
C PRO A 48 19.98 -7.15 -2.74
N VAL A 49 19.61 -8.43 -2.61
CA VAL A 49 18.52 -8.85 -1.70
C VAL A 49 18.83 -8.57 -0.22
N LYS A 50 20.11 -8.58 0.17
CA LYS A 50 20.54 -8.27 1.54
C LYS A 50 20.17 -6.86 1.99
N ASP A 51 20.17 -5.90 1.05
CA ASP A 51 19.86 -4.50 1.38
C ASP A 51 18.35 -4.33 1.60
N LEU A 52 17.53 -5.05 0.81
CA LEU A 52 16.10 -5.18 1.06
C LEU A 52 15.80 -5.84 2.42
N LYS A 53 16.48 -6.94 2.77
CA LYS A 53 16.31 -7.64 4.06
C LYS A 53 16.63 -6.76 5.29
N SER A 54 17.43 -5.72 5.12
CA SER A 54 17.77 -4.77 6.18
C SER A 54 16.72 -3.67 6.42
N CYS A 55 15.61 -3.68 5.66
CA CYS A 55 14.57 -2.66 5.77
C CYS A 55 13.47 -3.05 6.78
N ASP A 56 12.91 -2.03 7.41
CA ASP A 56 11.93 -2.11 8.50
C ASP A 56 10.49 -1.81 8.04
N LEU A 57 10.34 -1.24 6.83
CA LEU A 57 9.06 -0.88 6.21
C LEU A 57 9.19 -1.00 4.69
N ILE A 58 8.15 -1.50 4.01
CA ILE A 58 8.17 -1.73 2.56
C ILE A 58 7.11 -0.88 1.86
N PHE A 59 7.47 -0.24 0.75
CA PHE A 59 6.55 0.42 -0.16
C PHE A 59 6.83 0.01 -1.61
N MET A 60 5.77 -0.31 -2.37
CA MET A 60 5.83 -0.52 -3.81
C MET A 60 4.59 0.10 -4.46
N GLY A 61 4.82 0.97 -5.44
CA GLY A 61 3.78 1.75 -6.08
C GLY A 61 3.16 1.11 -7.33
N GLY A 62 2.39 1.90 -8.05
CA GLY A 62 1.84 1.58 -9.35
C GLY A 62 2.84 1.75 -10.50
N ALA A 63 2.55 1.10 -11.62
CA ALA A 63 3.31 1.22 -12.86
C ALA A 63 2.39 1.20 -14.07
N GLN A 64 2.93 1.59 -15.22
CA GLN A 64 2.34 1.28 -16.53
C GLN A 64 2.81 -0.11 -16.98
N ASP A 65 2.05 -0.75 -17.88
CA ASP A 65 2.22 -2.15 -18.29
C ASP A 65 3.67 -2.54 -18.65
N ARG A 66 4.39 -1.69 -19.40
CA ARG A 66 5.76 -2.00 -19.84
C ARG A 66 6.73 -2.04 -18.66
N GLN A 67 6.70 -1.04 -17.80
CA GLN A 67 7.54 -0.92 -16.61
C GLN A 67 7.17 -1.99 -15.59
N GLN A 68 5.86 -2.25 -15.46
CA GLN A 68 5.30 -3.29 -14.61
C GLN A 68 5.84 -4.67 -15.00
N LYS A 69 5.95 -4.98 -16.30
CA LYS A 69 6.53 -6.26 -16.76
C LYS A 69 7.99 -6.43 -16.32
N LEU A 70 8.83 -5.41 -16.52
CA LEU A 70 10.26 -5.47 -16.15
C LEU A 70 10.45 -5.63 -14.63
N ALA A 71 9.75 -4.81 -13.84
CA ALA A 71 9.79 -4.91 -12.38
C ALA A 71 9.21 -6.24 -11.88
N GLY A 72 8.14 -6.73 -12.52
CA GLY A 72 7.47 -7.98 -12.17
C GLY A 72 8.37 -9.20 -12.35
N GLU A 73 9.09 -9.31 -13.46
CA GLU A 73 10.02 -10.44 -13.67
C GLU A 73 11.10 -10.52 -12.59
N ASP A 74 11.65 -9.38 -12.18
CA ASP A 74 12.61 -9.33 -11.10
C ASP A 74 11.98 -9.63 -9.73
N PHE A 75 10.82 -9.02 -9.47
CA PHE A 75 10.11 -9.19 -8.23
C PHE A 75 9.80 -10.66 -8.00
N LEU A 76 9.17 -11.33 -8.95
CA LEU A 76 8.78 -12.73 -8.81
C LEU A 76 9.98 -13.65 -8.55
N LYS A 77 11.11 -13.40 -9.22
CA LYS A 77 12.28 -14.29 -9.15
C LYS A 77 13.19 -14.02 -7.96
N ARG A 78 13.36 -12.75 -7.56
CA ARG A 78 14.39 -12.36 -6.59
C ARG A 78 13.84 -11.65 -5.35
N LYS A 79 12.98 -10.65 -5.52
CA LYS A 79 12.57 -9.77 -4.41
C LYS A 79 11.32 -10.26 -3.67
N GLY A 80 10.33 -10.75 -4.39
CA GLY A 80 9.05 -11.27 -3.91
C GLY A 80 9.18 -12.35 -2.84
N PRO A 81 10.03 -13.39 -3.01
CA PRO A 81 10.28 -14.37 -1.95
C PRO A 81 10.79 -13.73 -0.66
N VAL A 82 11.68 -12.74 -0.77
CA VAL A 82 12.21 -12.00 0.37
C VAL A 82 11.15 -11.11 1.01
N VAL A 83 10.36 -10.39 0.21
CA VAL A 83 9.25 -9.58 0.72
C VAL A 83 8.22 -10.47 1.42
N LYS A 84 7.96 -11.67 0.89
CA LYS A 84 7.09 -12.66 1.54
C LYS A 84 7.63 -13.04 2.92
N GLU A 85 8.90 -13.43 3.02
CA GLU A 85 9.55 -13.70 4.31
C GLU A 85 9.41 -12.52 5.29
N MET A 86 9.63 -11.29 4.82
CA MET A 86 9.54 -10.08 5.64
C MET A 86 8.11 -9.83 6.15
N VAL A 87 7.11 -9.93 5.27
CA VAL A 87 5.70 -9.81 5.66
C VAL A 87 5.29 -10.89 6.64
N GLU A 88 5.79 -12.13 6.46
CA GLU A 88 5.50 -13.23 7.38
C GLU A 88 6.03 -13.00 8.79
N VAL A 89 7.21 -12.38 8.94
CA VAL A 89 7.75 -12.00 10.27
C VAL A 89 7.17 -10.68 10.81
N GLY A 90 6.22 -10.07 10.09
CA GLY A 90 5.45 -8.91 10.55
C GLY A 90 5.96 -7.56 10.07
N ILE A 91 6.97 -7.50 9.19
CA ILE A 91 7.42 -6.23 8.61
C ILE A 91 6.25 -5.58 7.86
N PRO A 92 5.87 -4.33 8.20
CA PRO A 92 4.80 -3.64 7.53
C PRO A 92 5.11 -3.36 6.06
N ALA A 93 4.07 -3.37 5.24
CA ALA A 93 4.18 -3.10 3.81
C ALA A 93 2.96 -2.36 3.27
N LEU A 94 3.18 -1.52 2.27
CA LEU A 94 2.12 -0.86 1.50
C LEU A 94 2.34 -1.10 0.01
N PHE A 95 1.38 -1.80 -0.60
CA PHE A 95 1.35 -2.11 -2.02
C PHE A 95 0.21 -1.34 -2.70
N VAL A 96 0.52 -0.50 -3.68
CA VAL A 96 -0.47 0.36 -4.35
C VAL A 96 -0.67 -0.07 -5.80
N CYS A 97 -1.93 -0.20 -6.22
CA CYS A 97 -2.36 -0.51 -7.59
C CYS A 97 -1.64 -1.71 -8.22
N ALA A 98 -0.72 -1.50 -9.17
CA ALA A 98 -0.02 -2.59 -9.86
C ALA A 98 0.76 -3.49 -8.89
N ALA A 99 1.35 -2.92 -7.85
CA ALA A 99 2.00 -3.70 -6.79
C ALA A 99 1.01 -4.55 -6.00
N TYR A 100 -0.16 -3.99 -5.68
CA TYR A 100 -1.22 -4.72 -4.97
C TYR A 100 -1.68 -5.96 -5.75
N GLN A 101 -1.80 -5.84 -7.08
CA GLN A 101 -2.12 -6.97 -7.96
C GLN A 101 -0.99 -8.02 -7.96
N PHE A 102 0.26 -7.57 -8.05
CA PHE A 102 1.42 -8.45 -8.14
C PHE A 102 1.77 -9.21 -6.87
N VAL A 103 1.37 -8.71 -5.70
CA VAL A 103 1.55 -9.48 -4.46
C VAL A 103 0.54 -10.61 -4.33
N GLY A 104 -0.51 -10.66 -5.18
CA GLY A 104 -1.45 -11.78 -5.28
C GLY A 104 -0.91 -13.01 -6.00
N HIS A 105 -1.81 -13.92 -6.39
CA HIS A 105 -1.47 -15.14 -7.13
C HIS A 105 -1.18 -14.88 -8.60
N TYR A 106 -1.95 -14.01 -9.25
CA TYR A 106 -1.76 -13.61 -10.64
C TYR A 106 -2.54 -12.34 -11.00
N TYR A 107 -2.10 -11.70 -12.07
CA TYR A 107 -2.87 -10.72 -12.84
C TYR A 107 -3.17 -11.28 -14.22
N LYS A 108 -4.44 -11.32 -14.61
CA LYS A 108 -4.89 -11.69 -15.95
C LYS A 108 -5.17 -10.42 -16.76
N PRO A 109 -4.31 -10.06 -17.73
CA PRO A 109 -4.58 -8.93 -18.63
C PRO A 109 -5.77 -9.23 -19.54
N TYR A 110 -6.34 -8.19 -20.17
CA TYR A 110 -7.44 -8.36 -21.12
C TYR A 110 -7.00 -9.17 -22.36
N GLN A 111 -5.71 -9.11 -22.71
CA GLN A 111 -5.08 -9.89 -23.77
C GLN A 111 -3.73 -10.45 -23.32
N GLY A 112 -3.42 -11.66 -23.76
CA GLY A 112 -2.16 -12.33 -23.48
C GLY A 112 -2.27 -13.38 -22.37
N LYS A 113 -1.12 -13.85 -21.89
CA LYS A 113 -1.03 -14.86 -20.84
C LYS A 113 -1.18 -14.22 -19.47
N ASN A 114 -1.68 -15.00 -18.50
CA ASN A 114 -1.66 -14.62 -17.09
C ASN A 114 -0.22 -14.29 -16.67
N ILE A 115 -0.08 -13.19 -15.92
CA ILE A 115 1.17 -12.78 -15.30
C ILE A 115 1.17 -13.34 -13.88
N PRO A 116 2.11 -14.24 -13.54
CA PRO A 116 2.19 -14.77 -12.17
C PRO A 116 2.41 -13.63 -11.17
N GLY A 117 1.80 -13.76 -10.00
CA GLY A 117 2.05 -12.90 -8.84
C GLY A 117 2.95 -13.62 -7.82
N ALA A 118 3.37 -12.87 -6.79
CA ALA A 118 4.30 -13.37 -5.78
C ALA A 118 3.64 -14.28 -4.72
N GLY A 119 2.31 -14.38 -4.71
CA GLY A 119 1.55 -15.21 -3.78
C GLY A 119 1.80 -14.84 -2.32
N ILE A 120 1.97 -13.56 -2.04
CA ILE A 120 2.10 -12.98 -0.69
C ILE A 120 0.71 -12.79 -0.10
N PHE A 121 -0.22 -12.25 -0.91
CA PHE A 121 -1.62 -12.12 -0.56
C PHE A 121 -2.43 -13.24 -1.23
N ASP A 122 -3.43 -13.73 -0.52
CA ASP A 122 -4.39 -14.68 -1.06
C ASP A 122 -5.47 -13.92 -1.86
N LEU A 123 -5.13 -13.54 -3.09
CA LEU A 123 -6.03 -12.83 -4.01
C LEU A 123 -5.59 -13.04 -5.46
N TYR A 124 -6.47 -12.72 -6.39
CA TYR A 124 -6.11 -12.60 -7.81
C TYR A 124 -6.79 -11.39 -8.44
N THR A 125 -6.28 -10.96 -9.59
CA THR A 125 -6.86 -9.84 -10.33
C THR A 125 -7.09 -10.20 -11.79
N GLU A 126 -8.26 -9.87 -12.33
CA GLU A 126 -8.57 -10.05 -13.75
C GLU A 126 -9.03 -8.75 -14.40
N HIS A 127 -8.56 -8.47 -15.63
CA HIS A 127 -9.15 -7.42 -16.46
C HIS A 127 -10.34 -8.01 -17.22
N PRO A 128 -11.56 -7.45 -17.10
CA PRO A 128 -12.77 -8.07 -17.62
C PRO A 128 -12.98 -7.89 -19.15
N GLY A 129 -11.96 -7.43 -19.89
CA GLY A 129 -12.05 -7.11 -21.33
C GLY A 129 -11.74 -5.64 -21.65
N ASP A 130 -11.45 -5.34 -22.92
CA ASP A 130 -11.07 -3.99 -23.40
C ASP A 130 -12.25 -3.03 -23.58
N GLN A 131 -13.46 -3.55 -23.68
CA GLN A 131 -14.71 -2.76 -23.73
C GLN A 131 -15.19 -2.33 -22.35
N GLU A 132 -14.66 -2.94 -21.29
CA GLU A 132 -15.09 -2.66 -19.93
C GLU A 132 -14.46 -1.37 -19.40
N LYS A 133 -15.30 -0.57 -18.72
CA LYS A 133 -14.84 0.70 -18.17
C LYS A 133 -13.88 0.45 -17.00
N ARG A 134 -12.85 1.28 -16.94
CA ARG A 134 -12.01 1.41 -15.75
C ARG A 134 -12.86 1.92 -14.59
N LEU A 135 -12.57 1.44 -13.39
CA LEU A 135 -13.10 2.00 -12.15
C LEU A 135 -12.32 3.27 -11.88
N ILE A 136 -12.99 4.42 -12.03
CA ILE A 136 -12.37 5.75 -11.95
C ILE A 136 -13.26 6.66 -11.13
N GLY A 137 -12.71 7.25 -10.08
CA GLY A 137 -13.45 8.22 -9.27
C GLY A 137 -12.72 8.64 -8.01
N ASN A 138 -13.26 9.69 -7.38
CA ASN A 138 -12.98 9.94 -5.97
C ASN A 138 -13.61 8.82 -5.15
N VAL A 139 -12.96 8.45 -4.06
CA VAL A 139 -13.33 7.28 -3.29
C VAL A 139 -13.29 7.56 -1.81
N VAL A 140 -14.22 6.93 -1.12
CA VAL A 140 -14.36 6.94 0.34
C VAL A 140 -14.66 5.52 0.79
N ALA A 141 -13.92 5.02 1.77
CA ALA A 141 -14.19 3.72 2.37
C ALA A 141 -13.99 3.75 3.89
N GLU A 142 -14.79 3.00 4.62
CA GLU A 142 -14.69 2.83 6.07
C GLU A 142 -13.73 1.68 6.41
N LEU A 143 -12.68 1.96 7.16
CA LEU A 143 -11.70 0.97 7.62
C LEU A 143 -12.35 -0.10 8.49
N LEU A 144 -12.03 -1.36 8.19
CA LEU A 144 -12.48 -2.54 8.95
C LEU A 144 -11.44 -3.00 9.98
N VAL A 145 -10.20 -2.52 9.88
CA VAL A 145 -9.11 -2.88 10.78
C VAL A 145 -9.15 -2.00 12.02
N GLU A 146 -9.49 -2.58 13.18
CA GLU A 146 -9.66 -1.84 14.44
C GLU A 146 -8.40 -1.05 14.83
N ASP A 147 -7.21 -1.68 14.78
CA ASP A 147 -5.94 -1.02 15.08
C ASP A 147 -5.62 0.20 14.17
N LEU A 148 -6.22 0.27 12.97
CA LEU A 148 -6.05 1.38 12.03
C LEU A 148 -7.04 2.52 12.28
N ARG A 149 -8.08 2.30 13.09
CA ARG A 149 -9.08 3.32 13.42
C ARG A 149 -8.54 4.18 14.55
N ALA A 150 -8.31 5.47 14.29
CA ALA A 150 -7.93 6.35 15.38
C ALA A 150 -9.17 6.62 16.26
N GLU A 151 -9.11 6.22 17.53
CA GLU A 151 -10.24 6.24 18.48
C GLU A 151 -10.87 7.63 18.69
N SER A 152 -10.19 8.70 18.27
CA SER A 152 -10.52 10.06 18.66
C SER A 152 -11.67 10.69 17.87
N ARG A 153 -11.96 10.30 16.61
CA ARG A 153 -13.03 10.91 15.78
C ARG A 153 -13.57 9.98 14.68
N GLU A 154 -14.86 10.09 14.35
CA GLU A 154 -15.56 9.19 13.42
C GLU A 154 -15.00 9.21 11.98
N TYR A 155 -14.62 10.37 11.45
CA TYR A 155 -13.94 10.49 10.14
C TYR A 155 -12.51 9.93 10.13
N ARG A 156 -11.92 9.64 11.30
CA ARG A 156 -10.63 8.95 11.37
C ARG A 156 -10.77 7.43 11.22
N LYS A 157 -11.99 6.96 10.93
CA LYS A 157 -12.31 5.59 10.55
C LYS A 157 -12.41 5.42 9.04
N THR A 158 -12.27 6.48 8.24
CA THR A 158 -12.34 6.40 6.79
C THR A 158 -10.98 6.52 6.14
N ILE A 159 -10.86 5.97 4.93
CA ILE A 159 -9.81 6.25 3.97
C ILE A 159 -10.42 6.93 2.75
N VAL A 160 -9.69 7.89 2.19
CA VAL A 160 -10.09 8.61 0.97
C VAL A 160 -8.99 8.60 -0.06
N GLY A 161 -9.35 8.77 -1.32
CA GLY A 161 -8.35 8.83 -2.39
C GLY A 161 -8.97 9.03 -3.76
N PHE A 162 -8.27 8.51 -4.76
CA PHE A 162 -8.75 8.40 -6.12
C PHE A 162 -8.43 7.00 -6.65
N GLU A 163 -9.40 6.31 -7.23
CA GLU A 163 -9.18 5.02 -7.90
C GLU A 163 -9.10 5.21 -9.41
N ASN A 164 -8.24 4.42 -10.06
CA ASN A 164 -8.15 4.37 -11.52
C ASN A 164 -7.55 3.03 -11.98
N HIS A 165 -8.38 1.99 -12.06
CA HIS A 165 -7.91 0.65 -12.46
C HIS A 165 -8.88 -0.10 -13.36
N GLY A 166 -8.33 -0.87 -14.29
CA GLY A 166 -9.09 -1.81 -15.13
C GLY A 166 -9.20 -3.21 -14.52
N GLY A 167 -8.26 -3.59 -13.66
CA GLY A 167 -8.29 -4.88 -12.97
C GLY A 167 -9.41 -4.96 -11.94
N ARG A 168 -9.97 -6.15 -11.77
CA ARG A 168 -10.96 -6.53 -10.75
C ARG A 168 -10.29 -7.52 -9.83
N THR A 169 -10.06 -7.11 -8.58
CA THR A 169 -9.41 -7.96 -7.58
C THR A 169 -10.46 -8.74 -6.80
N TYR A 170 -10.18 -10.01 -6.59
CA TYR A 170 -11.00 -10.92 -5.81
C TYR A 170 -10.15 -11.50 -4.67
N LEU A 171 -10.63 -11.34 -3.45
CA LEU A 171 -9.95 -11.81 -2.24
C LEU A 171 -10.25 -13.30 -2.03
N GLY A 172 -9.23 -14.07 -1.68
CA GLY A 172 -9.35 -15.45 -1.24
C GLY A 172 -9.75 -15.55 0.25
N GLU A 173 -10.06 -16.76 0.69
CA GLU A 173 -10.59 -17.04 2.04
C GLU A 173 -9.63 -16.63 3.17
N LYS A 174 -8.31 -16.56 2.89
CA LYS A 174 -7.30 -16.19 3.88
C LYS A 174 -7.05 -14.69 3.97
N MET A 175 -7.72 -13.90 3.13
CA MET A 175 -7.51 -12.47 3.03
C MET A 175 -8.69 -11.70 3.60
N LYS A 176 -8.42 -10.60 4.31
CA LYS A 176 -9.46 -9.69 4.81
C LYS A 176 -9.46 -8.41 3.98
N PRO A 177 -10.64 -7.82 3.69
CA PRO A 177 -10.71 -6.51 3.08
C PRO A 177 -10.15 -5.44 4.03
N LEU A 178 -9.53 -4.39 3.48
CA LEU A 178 -9.02 -3.27 4.27
C LEU A 178 -10.18 -2.39 4.76
N ALA A 179 -11.11 -2.09 3.85
CA ALA A 179 -12.20 -1.15 4.09
C ALA A 179 -13.48 -1.57 3.36
N LYS A 180 -14.62 -1.11 3.85
CA LYS A 180 -15.92 -1.17 3.18
C LYS A 180 -16.15 0.10 2.39
N VAL A 181 -16.48 -0.02 1.11
CA VAL A 181 -16.70 1.13 0.22
C VAL A 181 -17.95 1.90 0.66
N LEU A 182 -17.81 3.22 0.79
CA LEU A 182 -18.92 4.17 1.02
C LEU A 182 -19.24 4.96 -0.25
N ASN A 183 -18.21 5.35 -1.01
CA ASN A 183 -18.31 5.98 -2.32
C ASN A 183 -17.20 5.45 -3.23
N GLY A 184 -17.51 5.13 -4.49
CA GLY A 184 -16.59 4.49 -5.44
C GLY A 184 -16.89 3.02 -5.72
N PHE A 185 -15.89 2.30 -6.20
CA PHE A 185 -15.99 0.93 -6.71
C PHE A 185 -15.15 -0.08 -5.90
N GLY A 186 -13.97 0.33 -5.42
CA GLY A 186 -13.08 -0.53 -4.63
C GLY A 186 -12.44 -1.65 -5.46
N ASN A 187 -12.26 -2.84 -4.86
CA ASN A 187 -11.49 -3.92 -5.48
C ASN A 187 -12.01 -4.34 -6.85
N ASN A 188 -13.34 -4.38 -7.04
CA ASN A 188 -13.96 -4.88 -8.26
C ASN A 188 -15.27 -4.19 -8.67
N GLY A 189 -15.82 -3.28 -7.86
CA GLY A 189 -17.09 -2.61 -8.17
C GLY A 189 -18.35 -3.44 -7.90
N GLU A 190 -18.22 -4.63 -7.31
CA GLU A 190 -19.35 -5.54 -7.05
C GLU A 190 -19.43 -5.92 -5.56
N ASP A 191 -18.30 -6.27 -4.93
CA ASP A 191 -18.29 -6.81 -3.56
C ASP A 191 -18.44 -5.73 -2.46
N GLY A 192 -18.31 -4.45 -2.81
CA GLY A 192 -18.43 -3.33 -1.86
C GLY A 192 -17.26 -3.18 -0.89
N TYR A 193 -16.10 -3.77 -1.21
CA TYR A 193 -14.89 -3.68 -0.39
C TYR A 193 -13.71 -3.11 -1.16
N GLU A 194 -12.84 -2.38 -0.45
CA GLU A 194 -11.60 -1.83 -0.96
C GLU A 194 -10.40 -2.46 -0.27
N GLY A 195 -9.39 -2.72 -1.10
CA GLY A 195 -8.07 -3.15 -0.69
C GLY A 195 -8.09 -4.47 0.07
N ALA A 196 -6.96 -4.75 0.71
CA ALA A 196 -6.83 -5.93 1.54
C ALA A 196 -5.76 -5.71 2.62
N VAL A 197 -5.88 -6.46 3.70
CA VAL A 197 -4.92 -6.48 4.80
C VAL A 197 -4.49 -7.92 5.12
N TYR A 198 -3.18 -8.12 5.27
CA TYR A 198 -2.58 -9.36 5.75
C TYR A 198 -1.46 -9.04 6.73
N LYS A 199 -1.65 -9.41 8.00
CA LYS A 199 -0.76 -8.97 9.11
C LYS A 199 -0.59 -7.44 9.07
N ASN A 200 0.64 -6.95 8.97
CA ASN A 200 0.96 -5.53 8.88
C ASN A 200 1.09 -5.01 7.43
N ALA A 201 0.69 -5.80 6.44
CA ALA A 201 0.77 -5.46 5.03
C ALA A 201 -0.60 -5.04 4.47
N ILE A 202 -0.62 -3.92 3.76
CA ILE A 202 -1.81 -3.32 3.15
C ILE A 202 -1.65 -3.34 1.63
N GLY A 203 -2.71 -3.73 0.93
CA GLY A 203 -2.90 -3.53 -0.50
C GLY A 203 -4.07 -2.59 -0.76
N SER A 204 -3.94 -1.64 -1.69
CA SER A 204 -5.02 -0.72 -2.04
C SER A 204 -4.90 -0.21 -3.49
N TYR A 205 -6.04 0.12 -4.09
CA TYR A 205 -6.14 0.84 -5.36
C TYR A 205 -6.16 2.35 -5.22
N PHE A 206 -6.23 2.88 -3.99
CA PHE A 206 -6.33 4.31 -3.79
C PHE A 206 -4.98 4.99 -4.09
N HIS A 207 -5.04 5.97 -4.98
CA HIS A 207 -3.96 6.88 -5.34
C HIS A 207 -4.21 8.26 -4.73
N GLY A 208 -3.30 9.21 -4.95
CA GLY A 208 -3.50 10.58 -4.50
C GLY A 208 -2.26 11.35 -4.08
N PRO A 209 -1.09 10.72 -3.87
CA PRO A 209 -0.79 9.45 -3.16
C PRO A 209 -1.67 9.16 -1.93
N ILE A 210 -1.82 7.89 -1.54
CA ILE A 210 -2.74 7.49 -0.45
C ILE A 210 -2.40 8.12 0.90
N LEU A 211 -1.13 8.28 1.26
CA LEU A 211 -0.78 8.67 2.63
C LEU A 211 -0.94 10.16 2.93
N THR A 212 -0.99 11.04 1.92
CA THR A 212 -1.06 12.50 2.13
C THR A 212 -2.39 12.97 2.72
N LYS A 213 -3.47 12.21 2.48
CA LYS A 213 -4.80 12.49 3.02
C LYS A 213 -5.23 11.47 4.07
N ASN A 214 -4.38 10.49 4.37
CA ASN A 214 -4.68 9.42 5.32
C ASN A 214 -3.51 9.26 6.31
N PRO A 215 -3.24 10.28 7.14
CA PRO A 215 -2.06 10.31 8.02
C PRO A 215 -2.05 9.17 9.05
N HIS A 216 -3.24 8.71 9.45
CA HIS A 216 -3.43 7.58 10.35
C HIS A 216 -2.89 6.25 9.76
N ILE A 217 -3.00 6.03 8.44
CA ILE A 217 -2.40 4.86 7.79
C ILE A 217 -0.87 4.94 7.82
N ALA A 218 -0.31 6.12 7.56
CA ALA A 218 1.13 6.33 7.58
C ALA A 218 1.71 6.09 8.99
N ASP A 219 1.05 6.63 10.01
CA ASP A 219 1.46 6.46 11.41
C ASP A 219 1.33 5.02 11.88
N TRP A 220 0.27 4.31 11.48
CA TRP A 220 0.15 2.90 11.81
C TRP A 220 1.28 2.06 11.21
N LEU A 221 1.62 2.28 9.94
CA LEU A 221 2.73 1.58 9.28
C LEU A 221 4.08 1.88 9.97
N ILE A 222 4.32 3.15 10.35
CA ILE A 222 5.52 3.56 11.08
C ILE A 222 5.56 2.90 12.47
N ALA A 223 4.44 2.92 13.20
CA ALA A 223 4.35 2.34 14.54
C ALA A 223 4.59 0.82 14.50
N LYS A 224 4.00 0.10 13.54
CA LYS A 224 4.27 -1.34 13.35
C LYS A 224 5.73 -1.61 12.98
N ALA A 225 6.36 -0.75 12.18
CA ALA A 225 7.77 -0.90 11.81
C ALA A 225 8.68 -0.78 13.04
N LEU A 226 8.43 0.23 13.89
CA LEU A 226 9.14 0.41 15.15
C LEU A 226 8.88 -0.74 16.12
N GLU A 227 7.64 -1.21 16.21
CA GLU A 227 7.25 -2.31 17.09
C GLU A 227 8.02 -3.58 16.76
N VAL A 228 8.09 -3.94 15.47
CA VAL A 228 8.84 -5.11 14.99
C VAL A 228 10.34 -4.92 15.21
N LYS A 229 10.90 -3.76 14.85
CA LYS A 229 12.35 -3.51 14.93
C LYS A 229 12.87 -3.53 16.37
N TYR A 230 12.13 -2.93 17.30
CA TYR A 230 12.54 -2.77 18.70
C TYR A 230 11.90 -3.77 19.65
N ASN A 231 11.08 -4.68 19.13
CA ASN A 231 10.36 -5.71 19.88
C ASN A 231 9.59 -5.14 21.10
N LYS A 232 8.97 -3.98 20.91
CA LYS A 232 8.16 -3.30 21.93
C LYS A 232 7.17 -2.34 21.28
N ARG A 233 5.96 -2.23 21.82
CA ARG A 233 5.00 -1.22 21.36
C ARG A 233 5.56 0.19 21.62
N ILE A 234 5.58 1.01 20.57
CA ILE A 234 6.02 2.41 20.63
C ILE A 234 4.83 3.28 20.24
N GLU A 235 4.40 4.13 21.17
CA GLU A 235 3.41 5.15 20.88
C GLU A 235 4.11 6.33 20.19
N LEU A 236 3.54 6.76 19.07
CA LEU A 236 4.03 7.91 18.33
C LEU A 236 3.45 9.19 18.95
N ASP A 237 4.32 10.17 19.19
CA ASP A 237 3.85 11.50 19.58
C ASP A 237 2.87 12.05 18.52
N PRO A 238 1.76 12.67 18.93
CA PRO A 238 0.80 13.25 18.00
C PRO A 238 1.45 14.36 17.19
N LEU A 239 1.09 14.44 15.90
CA LEU A 239 1.45 15.55 15.02
C LEU A 239 0.24 16.45 14.78
N ASP A 240 0.50 17.68 14.37
CA ASP A 240 -0.53 18.56 13.83
C ASP A 240 -0.91 18.14 12.41
N ASP A 241 -1.96 17.32 12.30
CA ASP A 241 -2.49 16.80 11.04
C ASP A 241 -3.63 17.69 10.47
N ALA A 242 -3.75 18.95 10.89
CA ALA A 242 -4.89 19.80 10.51
C ALA A 242 -5.07 19.92 8.99
N LEU A 243 -3.98 20.03 8.23
CA LEU A 243 -4.04 20.17 6.77
C LEU A 243 -4.41 18.85 6.09
N GLU A 244 -3.85 17.74 6.55
CA GLU A 244 -4.16 16.39 6.05
C GLU A 244 -5.64 16.07 6.28
N TRP A 245 -6.18 16.40 7.46
CA TRP A 245 -7.60 16.19 7.76
C TRP A 245 -8.52 17.13 6.99
N GLN A 246 -8.15 18.39 6.76
CA GLN A 246 -8.90 19.27 5.86
C GLN A 246 -8.95 18.70 4.43
N ALA A 247 -7.83 18.18 3.92
CA ALA A 247 -7.79 17.54 2.60
C ALA A 247 -8.59 16.23 2.55
N HIS A 248 -8.66 15.51 3.68
CA HIS A 248 -9.46 14.30 3.83
C HIS A 248 -10.96 14.62 3.79
N GLU A 249 -11.41 15.55 4.64
CA GLU A 249 -12.80 15.99 4.76
C GLU A 249 -13.34 16.53 3.44
N PHE A 250 -12.54 17.30 2.70
CA PHE A 250 -12.91 17.78 1.37
C PHE A 250 -13.26 16.65 0.37
N LEU A 251 -12.65 15.47 0.50
CA LEU A 251 -13.01 14.31 -0.30
C LEU A 251 -14.21 13.54 0.25
N LEU A 252 -14.46 13.59 1.57
CA LEU A 252 -15.66 12.98 2.16
C LEU A 252 -16.95 13.67 1.68
N GLU A 253 -16.88 14.96 1.36
CA GLU A 253 -18.01 15.77 0.91
C GLU A 253 -18.26 15.69 -0.61
N ARG A 254 -17.49 14.90 -1.38
CA ARG A 254 -17.55 14.81 -2.85
C ARG A 254 -17.95 13.43 -3.36
#